data_AF-A0A816AZ88-F1
#
_entry.id   AF-A0A816AZ88-F1
#
_cell.length_a   1.000
_cell.length_b   1.000
_cell.length_c   1.000
_cell.angle_alpha   90.00
_cell.angle_beta   90.00
_cell.angle_gamma   90.00
#
_symmetry.space_group_name_H-M   'P 1'
#
loop_
_entity.id
_entity.type
_entity.pdbx_description
1 polymer ?
#
loop_
_entity_poly.entity_id
_entity_poly.type
_entity_poly.pdbx_seq_one_letter_code
_entity_poly.pdbx_strand_id
1 'polypeptide(L)'
;MNNNSSNLERCADADKDNLQKPDIYLRHLPCPESIPQQAFTFFEKIRENLSRTIQVGEYHPGFILWSKKLKEFISLYGFSFTKEDHIKLIKLYLSIISSTDISYSVAQICFDSLIELLQKIELLTRDDLTIDWWIFYRWVKRIKNHQHKTFVMVPSLKEFETVILHCTQSCSPYFSSTATQELLDEFCPHLCPFDRIAICDTMQIFDYFLPMNLPPHLHDQGFKLWLPEFFNLWENINNETIWEAYLVNLFSRLAWYNIGYIDWTPWLNQIFTHFLRGFSLPIGKTQKTTKKFIYSMGDVAQWTVAM
;
A
#
# COMPACT_ATOMS: atom_id res chain seq x y z
N MET A 1 -16.79 -44.59 21.52
CA MET A 1 -17.17 -43.53 20.55
C MET A 1 -17.42 -42.18 21.24
N ASN A 2 -16.59 -41.74 22.21
CA ASN A 2 -16.86 -40.49 22.95
C ASN A 2 -15.64 -39.56 23.14
N ASN A 3 -14.55 -39.71 22.37
CA ASN A 3 -13.35 -38.88 22.53
C ASN A 3 -13.20 -37.73 21.51
N ASN A 4 -14.02 -37.66 20.46
CA ASN A 4 -13.86 -36.63 19.42
C ASN A 4 -14.55 -35.30 19.76
N SER A 5 -15.67 -35.32 20.48
CA SER A 5 -16.40 -34.12 20.90
C SER A 5 -15.63 -33.28 21.93
N SER A 6 -14.96 -33.94 22.90
CA SER A 6 -14.20 -33.24 23.95
C SER A 6 -12.90 -32.56 23.46
N ASN A 7 -12.32 -33.03 22.35
CA ASN A 7 -11.14 -32.39 21.74
C ASN A 7 -11.52 -31.21 20.84
N LEU A 8 -12.70 -31.25 20.22
CA LEU A 8 -13.26 -30.13 19.44
C LEU A 8 -13.69 -28.97 20.33
N GLU A 9 -14.30 -29.26 21.50
CA GLU A 9 -14.69 -28.22 22.47
C GLU A 9 -13.49 -27.56 23.16
N ARG A 10 -12.40 -28.29 23.42
CA ARG A 10 -11.17 -27.71 24.00
C ARG A 10 -10.39 -26.81 23.02
N CYS A 11 -10.48 -27.06 21.71
CA CYS A 11 -9.86 -26.17 20.71
C CYS A 11 -10.68 -24.88 20.47
N ALA A 12 -12.01 -24.93 20.59
CA ALA A 12 -12.87 -23.78 20.34
C ALA A 12 -12.85 -22.71 21.44
N ASP A 13 -12.52 -23.09 22.68
CA ASP A 13 -12.43 -22.15 23.82
C ASP A 13 -11.02 -21.61 24.07
N ALA A 14 -9.96 -22.28 23.59
CA ALA A 14 -8.58 -21.85 23.81
C ALA A 14 -8.12 -20.70 22.90
N ASP A 15 -8.83 -20.44 21.80
CA ASP A 15 -8.36 -19.51 20.75
C ASP A 15 -9.13 -18.17 20.67
N LYS A 16 -10.23 -18.01 21.44
CA LYS A 16 -11.04 -16.78 21.42
C LYS A 16 -10.26 -15.53 21.85
N ASP A 17 -9.27 -15.69 22.73
CA ASP A 17 -8.47 -14.59 23.26
C ASP A 17 -7.34 -14.14 22.31
N ASN A 18 -7.05 -14.91 21.25
CA ASN A 18 -5.94 -14.64 20.33
C ASN A 18 -6.38 -14.16 18.93
N LEU A 19 -7.69 -14.04 18.68
CA LEU A 19 -8.22 -13.57 17.39
C LEU A 19 -8.05 -12.05 17.22
N GLN A 20 -7.65 -11.63 16.03
CA GLN A 20 -7.48 -10.21 15.73
C GLN A 20 -8.82 -9.55 15.37
N LYS A 21 -9.19 -8.47 16.07
CA LYS A 21 -10.23 -7.51 15.69
C LYS A 21 -11.47 -8.14 14.99
N PRO A 22 -12.25 -8.97 15.71
CA PRO A 22 -13.52 -9.47 15.19
C PRO A 22 -14.50 -8.31 14.95
N ASP A 23 -15.43 -8.49 14.00
CA ASP A 23 -16.49 -7.50 13.79
C ASP A 23 -17.39 -7.38 15.05
N ILE A 24 -17.46 -6.16 15.57
CA ILE A 24 -18.19 -5.81 16.79
C ILE A 24 -19.70 -6.04 16.61
N TYR A 25 -20.22 -5.85 15.39
CA TYR A 25 -21.66 -5.94 15.11
C TYR A 25 -22.19 -7.37 15.18
N LEU A 26 -21.32 -8.38 15.04
CA LEU A 26 -21.71 -9.79 15.12
C LEU A 26 -22.31 -10.18 16.46
N ARG A 27 -21.95 -9.46 17.54
CA ARG A 27 -22.49 -9.69 18.89
C ARG A 27 -23.98 -9.33 19.01
N HIS A 28 -24.51 -8.52 18.09
CA HIS A 28 -25.89 -8.06 18.09
C HIS A 28 -26.81 -8.88 17.18
N LEU A 29 -26.28 -9.90 16.51
CA LEU A 29 -27.09 -10.79 15.68
C LEU A 29 -28.01 -11.66 16.54
N PRO A 30 -29.15 -12.16 15.99
CA PRO A 30 -30.07 -13.01 16.73
C PRO A 30 -29.47 -14.30 17.31
N CYS A 31 -28.35 -14.80 16.75
CA CYS A 31 -27.70 -16.05 17.14
C CYS A 31 -26.19 -15.88 17.40
N PRO A 32 -25.77 -15.05 18.38
CA PRO A 32 -24.37 -14.64 18.52
C PRO A 32 -23.45 -15.79 18.95
N GLU A 33 -23.99 -16.77 19.69
CA GLU A 33 -23.21 -17.90 20.24
C GLU A 33 -22.68 -18.85 19.16
N SER A 34 -23.37 -18.95 18.03
CA SER A 34 -22.96 -19.85 16.94
C SER A 34 -21.93 -19.23 15.99
N ILE A 35 -21.73 -17.91 16.06
CA ILE A 35 -20.87 -17.16 15.13
C ILE A 35 -19.40 -17.55 15.24
N PRO A 36 -18.77 -17.66 16.43
CA PRO A 36 -17.37 -18.04 16.54
C PRO A 36 -17.06 -19.41 15.91
N GLN A 37 -17.95 -20.39 16.13
CA GLN A 37 -17.79 -21.74 15.57
C GLN A 37 -17.93 -21.74 14.04
N GLN A 38 -18.86 -20.96 13.50
CA GLN A 38 -19.04 -20.79 12.06
C GLN A 38 -17.81 -20.12 11.42
N ALA A 39 -17.32 -19.04 12.03
CA ALA A 39 -16.13 -18.32 11.58
C ALA A 39 -14.91 -19.25 11.56
N PHE A 40 -14.65 -19.96 12.66
CA PHE A 40 -13.56 -20.93 12.75
C PHE A 40 -13.65 -21.99 11.64
N THR A 41 -14.81 -22.63 11.49
CA THR A 41 -15.02 -23.68 10.48
C THR A 41 -14.83 -23.15 9.06
N PHE A 42 -15.29 -21.92 8.79
CA PHE A 42 -15.15 -21.31 7.47
C PHE A 42 -13.69 -20.93 7.19
N PHE A 43 -12.99 -20.36 8.17
CA PHE A 43 -11.57 -20.02 8.03
C PHE A 43 -10.70 -21.26 7.84
N GLU A 44 -10.93 -22.33 8.60
CA GLU A 44 -10.25 -23.62 8.43
C GLU A 44 -10.39 -24.14 7.00
N LYS A 45 -11.60 -24.06 6.45
CA LYS A 45 -11.87 -24.46 5.07
C LYS A 45 -11.11 -23.59 4.06
N ILE A 46 -11.04 -22.28 4.28
CA ILE A 46 -10.26 -21.37 3.43
C ILE A 46 -8.77 -21.74 3.49
N ARG A 47 -8.22 -21.92 4.70
CA ARG A 47 -6.82 -22.28 4.94
C ARG A 47 -6.44 -23.59 4.26
N GLU A 48 -7.22 -24.64 4.47
CA GLU A 48 -7.00 -25.96 3.88
C GLU A 48 -6.99 -25.87 2.35
N ASN A 49 -8.00 -25.22 1.77
CA ASN A 49 -8.12 -25.21 0.31
C ASN A 49 -7.17 -24.23 -0.38
N LEU A 50 -6.82 -23.09 0.23
CA LEU A 50 -5.72 -22.25 -0.27
C LEU A 50 -4.42 -23.04 -0.33
N SER A 51 -4.08 -23.75 0.75
CA SER A 51 -2.86 -24.57 0.78
C SER A 51 -2.88 -25.68 -0.28
N ARG A 52 -4.01 -26.39 -0.44
CA ARG A 52 -4.18 -27.46 -1.43
C ARG A 52 -4.03 -26.94 -2.86
N THR A 53 -4.68 -25.83 -3.19
CA THR A 53 -4.62 -25.26 -4.56
C THR A 53 -3.19 -24.87 -4.94
N ILE A 54 -2.41 -24.34 -4.00
CA ILE A 54 -1.02 -23.96 -4.22
C ILE A 54 -0.12 -25.20 -4.36
N GLN A 55 -0.30 -26.22 -3.52
CA GLN A 55 0.45 -27.48 -3.62
C GLN A 55 0.24 -28.20 -4.96
N VAL A 56 -0.97 -28.14 -5.49
CA VAL A 56 -1.33 -28.73 -6.80
C VAL A 56 -0.91 -27.82 -7.96
N GLY A 57 -0.59 -26.55 -7.70
CA GLY A 57 -0.34 -25.54 -8.73
C GLY A 57 -1.60 -25.07 -9.47
N GLU A 58 -2.78 -25.28 -8.88
CA GLU A 58 -4.07 -24.91 -9.46
C GLU A 58 -4.42 -23.46 -9.13
N TYR A 59 -3.83 -22.52 -9.87
CA TYR A 59 -4.15 -21.10 -9.70
C TYR A 59 -5.55 -20.74 -10.22
N HIS A 60 -6.00 -21.39 -11.29
CA HIS A 60 -7.34 -21.21 -11.85
C HIS A 60 -8.07 -22.56 -11.97
N PRO A 61 -9.33 -22.68 -11.50
CA PRO A 61 -10.11 -21.68 -10.77
C PRO A 61 -9.86 -21.66 -9.25
N GLY A 62 -9.19 -22.69 -8.71
CA GLY A 62 -9.07 -22.96 -7.28
C GLY A 62 -8.60 -21.77 -6.43
N PHE A 63 -7.34 -21.34 -6.61
CA PHE A 63 -6.76 -20.26 -5.80
C PHE A 63 -7.57 -18.95 -5.86
N ILE A 64 -8.07 -18.59 -7.04
CA ILE A 64 -8.90 -17.39 -7.24
C ILE A 64 -10.20 -17.48 -6.43
N LEU A 65 -10.87 -18.64 -6.46
CA LEU A 65 -12.09 -18.87 -5.69
C LEU A 65 -11.84 -18.72 -4.18
N TRP A 66 -10.79 -19.35 -3.67
CA TRP A 66 -10.52 -19.33 -2.23
C TRP A 66 -9.98 -17.99 -1.73
N SER A 67 -9.28 -17.22 -2.57
CA SER A 67 -8.92 -15.83 -2.26
C SER A 67 -10.17 -14.94 -2.18
N LYS A 68 -11.15 -15.14 -3.06
CA LYS A 68 -12.47 -14.46 -2.95
C LYS A 68 -13.21 -14.86 -1.67
N LYS A 69 -13.13 -16.13 -1.26
CA LYS A 69 -13.72 -16.59 0.01
C LYS A 69 -13.00 -16.02 1.24
N LEU A 70 -11.70 -15.79 1.17
CA LEU A 70 -10.97 -15.06 2.22
C LEU A 70 -11.46 -13.61 2.34
N LYS A 71 -11.62 -12.91 1.22
CA LYS A 71 -12.22 -11.57 1.20
C LYS A 71 -13.64 -11.54 1.78
N GLU A 72 -14.47 -12.50 1.40
CA GLU A 72 -15.81 -12.67 1.99
C GLU A 72 -15.73 -12.91 3.50
N PHE A 73 -14.79 -13.73 3.97
CA PHE A 73 -14.55 -13.94 5.39
C PHE A 73 -14.17 -12.64 6.11
N ILE A 74 -13.20 -11.88 5.59
CA ILE A 74 -12.76 -10.62 6.20
C ILE A 74 -13.91 -9.60 6.25
N SER A 75 -14.71 -9.53 5.18
CA SER A 75 -15.87 -8.65 5.13
C SER A 75 -16.98 -9.03 6.12
N LEU A 76 -17.15 -10.32 6.43
CA LEU A 76 -18.23 -10.80 7.32
C LEU A 76 -17.79 -10.87 8.79
N TYR A 77 -16.55 -11.28 9.03
CA TYR A 77 -16.04 -11.62 10.35
C TYR A 77 -14.92 -10.69 10.83
N GLY A 78 -14.48 -9.74 10.01
CA GLY A 78 -13.27 -8.97 10.29
C GLY A 78 -12.02 -9.85 10.22
N PHE A 79 -11.00 -9.51 10.99
CA PHE A 79 -9.71 -10.22 10.99
C PHE A 79 -9.69 -11.42 11.93
N SER A 80 -10.83 -12.11 12.12
CA SER A 80 -11.08 -13.17 13.11
C SER A 80 -10.26 -14.46 12.92
N PHE A 81 -8.94 -14.32 12.80
CA PHE A 81 -7.90 -15.33 12.76
C PHE A 81 -6.72 -14.84 13.62
N THR A 82 -5.79 -15.75 13.91
CA THR A 82 -4.63 -15.44 14.75
C THR A 82 -3.64 -14.51 14.03
N LYS A 83 -2.84 -13.76 14.79
CA LYS A 83 -1.75 -12.95 14.22
C LYS A 83 -0.75 -13.79 13.42
N GLU A 84 -0.49 -15.02 13.86
CA GLU A 84 0.40 -15.95 13.17
C GLU A 84 -0.18 -16.34 11.79
N ASP A 85 -1.47 -16.69 11.73
CA ASP A 85 -2.15 -16.98 10.47
C ASP A 85 -2.20 -15.77 9.55
N HIS A 86 -2.42 -14.57 10.08
CA HIS A 86 -2.36 -13.33 9.33
C HIS A 86 -1.00 -13.16 8.62
N ILE A 87 0.10 -13.30 9.36
CA ILE A 87 1.45 -13.19 8.80
C ILE A 87 1.70 -14.27 7.75
N LYS A 88 1.22 -15.51 7.99
CA LYS A 88 1.34 -16.61 7.03
C LYS A 88 0.58 -16.31 5.73
N LEU A 89 -0.63 -15.77 5.81
CA LEU A 89 -1.42 -15.37 4.64
C LEU A 89 -0.69 -14.30 3.82
N ILE A 90 -0.16 -13.25 4.47
CA ILE A 90 0.59 -12.20 3.77
C ILE A 90 1.83 -12.80 3.07
N LYS A 91 2.62 -13.61 3.78
CA LYS A 91 3.80 -14.28 3.21
C LYS A 91 3.44 -15.21 2.05
N LEU A 92 2.29 -15.88 2.13
CA LEU A 92 1.77 -16.74 1.06
C LEU A 92 1.53 -15.92 -0.23
N TYR A 93 0.75 -14.83 -0.14
CA TYR A 93 0.48 -13.97 -1.30
C TYR A 93 1.75 -13.33 -1.86
N LEU A 94 2.67 -12.85 -0.99
CA LEU A 94 3.98 -12.33 -1.39
C LEU A 94 4.82 -13.38 -2.13
N SER A 95 4.81 -14.64 -1.67
CA SER A 95 5.57 -15.73 -2.30
C SER A 95 5.07 -16.04 -3.72
N ILE A 96 3.75 -15.97 -3.92
CA ILE A 96 3.14 -16.19 -5.23
C ILE A 96 3.57 -15.08 -6.20
N ILE A 97 3.40 -13.81 -5.84
CA ILE A 97 3.78 -12.70 -6.74
C ILE A 97 5.29 -12.57 -6.96
N SER A 98 6.11 -13.14 -6.07
CA SER A 98 7.56 -13.21 -6.24
C SER A 98 7.99 -14.21 -7.31
N SER A 99 7.11 -15.15 -7.67
CA SER A 99 7.36 -16.16 -8.69
C SER A 99 7.25 -15.55 -10.10
N THR A 100 8.14 -15.93 -11.01
CA THR A 100 8.26 -15.31 -12.35
C THR A 100 7.10 -15.66 -13.30
N ASP A 101 6.49 -16.83 -13.11
CA ASP A 101 5.61 -17.46 -14.11
C ASP A 101 4.12 -17.25 -13.83
N ILE A 102 3.78 -16.28 -12.98
CA ILE A 102 2.40 -15.98 -12.63
C ILE A 102 1.74 -15.08 -13.70
N SER A 103 0.47 -15.36 -13.99
CA SER A 103 -0.36 -14.56 -14.89
C SER A 103 -0.80 -13.25 -14.24
N TYR A 104 -1.09 -12.24 -15.05
CA TYR A 104 -1.57 -10.93 -14.56
C TYR A 104 -2.85 -11.05 -13.71
N SER A 105 -3.76 -11.96 -14.06
CA SER A 105 -5.01 -12.16 -13.32
C SER A 105 -4.80 -12.72 -11.92
N VAL A 106 -3.89 -13.68 -11.76
CA VAL A 106 -3.55 -14.25 -10.46
C VAL A 106 -2.78 -13.23 -9.62
N ALA A 107 -1.84 -12.50 -10.24
CA ALA A 107 -1.12 -11.43 -9.57
C ALA A 107 -2.06 -10.35 -9.05
N GLN A 108 -3.05 -9.92 -9.84
CA GLN A 108 -4.07 -8.96 -9.42
C GLN A 108 -4.82 -9.41 -8.17
N ILE A 109 -5.28 -10.66 -8.12
CA ILE A 109 -5.92 -11.21 -6.92
C ILE A 109 -4.98 -11.18 -5.72
N CYS A 110 -3.69 -11.44 -5.90
CA CYS A 110 -2.72 -11.37 -4.81
C CYS A 110 -2.53 -9.94 -4.30
N PHE A 111 -2.37 -8.95 -5.18
CA PHE A 111 -2.24 -7.55 -4.78
C PHE A 111 -3.51 -7.04 -4.08
N ASP A 112 -4.69 -7.36 -4.61
CA ASP A 112 -5.97 -7.00 -3.97
C ASP A 112 -6.09 -7.62 -2.57
N SER A 113 -5.70 -8.90 -2.43
CA SER A 113 -5.73 -9.60 -1.14
C SER A 113 -4.73 -9.02 -0.15
N LEU A 114 -3.53 -8.60 -0.61
CA LEU A 114 -2.53 -7.95 0.22
C LEU A 114 -3.00 -6.57 0.71
N ILE A 115 -3.62 -5.77 -0.15
CA ILE A 115 -4.23 -4.48 0.25
C ILE A 115 -5.26 -4.69 1.36
N GLU A 116 -6.10 -5.72 1.22
CA GLU A 116 -7.14 -6.03 2.20
C GLU A 116 -6.54 -6.51 3.54
N LEU A 117 -5.56 -7.41 3.51
CA LEU A 117 -4.89 -7.91 4.72
C LEU A 117 -4.10 -6.80 5.44
N LEU A 118 -3.46 -5.90 4.69
CA LEU A 118 -2.63 -4.82 5.25
C LEU A 118 -3.42 -3.54 5.58
N GLN A 119 -4.74 -3.55 5.42
CA GLN A 119 -5.58 -2.36 5.61
C GLN A 119 -5.55 -1.84 7.05
N LYS A 120 -5.35 -2.72 8.04
CA LYS A 120 -5.35 -2.38 9.48
C LYS A 120 -3.93 -2.40 10.02
N ILE A 121 -3.24 -1.27 9.89
CA ILE A 121 -1.83 -1.10 10.29
C ILE A 121 -1.64 -1.42 11.78
N GLU A 122 -2.65 -1.20 12.64
CA GLU A 122 -2.55 -1.50 14.07
C GLU A 122 -2.46 -3.01 14.41
N LEU A 123 -2.74 -3.91 13.46
CA LEU A 123 -2.72 -5.36 13.69
C LEU A 123 -1.33 -5.99 13.56
N LEU A 124 -0.40 -5.30 12.91
CA LEU A 124 0.94 -5.80 12.62
C LEU A 124 1.97 -4.73 12.95
N THR A 125 3.08 -5.17 13.52
CA THR A 125 4.24 -4.34 13.79
C THR A 125 5.32 -4.61 12.74
N ARG A 126 6.28 -3.70 12.64
CA ARG A 126 7.43 -3.85 11.74
C ARG A 126 8.28 -5.09 12.07
N ASP A 127 8.29 -5.52 13.33
CA ASP A 127 9.05 -6.70 13.77
C ASP A 127 8.40 -8.01 13.32
N ASP A 128 7.11 -7.99 12.97
CA ASP A 128 6.37 -9.18 12.54
C ASP A 128 6.64 -9.54 11.06
N LEU A 129 6.98 -8.54 10.25
CA LEU A 129 7.05 -8.68 8.80
C LEU A 129 8.13 -7.79 8.20
N THR A 130 8.94 -8.39 7.32
CA THR A 130 9.88 -7.68 6.46
C THR A 130 9.54 -8.01 5.01
N ILE A 131 9.29 -6.98 4.20
CA ILE A 131 8.92 -7.11 2.79
C ILE A 131 10.00 -6.47 1.92
N ASP A 132 10.40 -7.17 0.86
CA ASP A 132 11.28 -6.65 -0.17
C ASP A 132 10.49 -5.81 -1.18
N TRP A 133 10.83 -4.52 -1.29
CA TRP A 133 10.21 -3.58 -2.21
C TRP A 133 10.44 -3.96 -3.68
N TRP A 134 11.51 -4.71 -3.99
CA TRP A 134 11.88 -5.11 -5.34
C TRP A 134 10.85 -6.05 -5.98
N ILE A 135 10.06 -6.75 -5.17
CA ILE A 135 8.91 -7.55 -5.63
C ILE A 135 7.93 -6.66 -6.41
N PHE A 136 7.55 -5.51 -5.86
CA PHE A 136 6.57 -4.62 -6.48
C PHE A 136 7.16 -3.88 -7.68
N TYR A 137 8.41 -3.40 -7.56
CA TYR A 137 9.07 -2.68 -8.64
C TYR A 137 9.22 -3.54 -9.91
N ARG A 138 9.52 -4.84 -9.76
CA ARG A 138 9.51 -5.81 -10.88
C ARG A 138 8.19 -5.81 -11.64
N TRP A 139 7.07 -5.79 -10.94
CA TRP A 139 5.75 -5.82 -11.55
C TRP A 139 5.44 -4.51 -12.27
N VAL A 140 5.75 -3.37 -11.67
CA VAL A 140 5.65 -2.05 -12.33
C VAL A 140 6.49 -2.03 -13.62
N LYS A 141 7.76 -2.47 -13.54
CA LYS A 141 8.66 -2.55 -14.70
C LYS A 141 8.13 -3.51 -15.78
N ARG A 142 7.56 -4.66 -15.38
CA ARG A 142 6.94 -5.63 -16.30
C ARG A 142 5.78 -5.01 -17.06
N ILE A 143 4.90 -4.27 -16.39
CA ILE A 143 3.76 -3.58 -17.02
C ILE A 143 4.24 -2.50 -17.98
N LYS A 144 5.13 -1.61 -17.55
CA LYS A 144 5.68 -0.54 -18.40
C LYS A 144 6.36 -1.12 -19.65
N ASN A 145 7.18 -2.16 -19.49
CA ASN A 145 7.80 -2.85 -20.62
C ASN A 145 6.77 -3.46 -21.60
N HIS A 146 5.65 -3.99 -21.09
CA HIS A 146 4.59 -4.50 -21.94
C HIS A 146 3.94 -3.37 -22.75
N GLN A 147 3.62 -2.25 -22.11
CA GLN A 147 3.03 -1.08 -22.78
C GLN A 147 3.97 -0.51 -23.86
N HIS A 148 5.28 -0.45 -23.60
CA HIS A 148 6.27 -0.03 -24.59
C HIS A 148 6.33 -0.97 -25.79
N LYS A 149 6.28 -2.30 -25.58
CA LYS A 149 6.33 -3.29 -26.67
C LYS A 149 5.08 -3.29 -27.54
N THR A 150 3.91 -3.10 -26.95
CA THR A 150 2.64 -3.13 -27.69
C THR A 150 2.32 -1.79 -28.37
N PHE A 151 3.02 -0.70 -28.01
CA PHE A 151 2.71 0.68 -28.43
C PHE A 151 1.25 1.08 -28.18
N VAL A 152 0.54 0.34 -27.33
CA VAL A 152 -0.88 0.51 -27.02
C VAL A 152 -1.02 0.52 -25.51
N MET A 153 -1.56 1.63 -24.99
CA MET A 153 -2.01 1.71 -23.61
C MET A 153 -3.27 0.86 -23.46
N VAL A 154 -3.16 -0.26 -22.75
CA VAL A 154 -4.32 -1.11 -22.43
C VAL A 154 -4.89 -0.62 -21.10
N PRO A 155 -6.14 -0.10 -21.05
CA PRO A 155 -6.72 0.46 -19.82
C PRO A 155 -6.61 -0.48 -18.61
N SER A 156 -6.85 -1.79 -18.81
CA SER A 156 -6.75 -2.80 -17.75
C SER A 156 -5.34 -2.94 -17.16
N LEU A 157 -4.29 -2.71 -17.95
CA LEU A 157 -2.91 -2.74 -17.44
C LEU A 157 -2.57 -1.50 -16.62
N LYS A 158 -3.14 -0.35 -16.95
CA LYS A 158 -2.96 0.89 -16.19
C LYS A 158 -3.72 0.83 -14.84
N GLU A 159 -4.92 0.28 -14.85
CA GLU A 159 -5.66 -0.02 -13.62
C GLU A 159 -4.88 -0.99 -12.74
N PHE A 160 -4.29 -2.03 -13.36
CA PHE A 160 -3.48 -2.99 -12.64
C PHE A 160 -2.18 -2.39 -12.05
N GLU A 161 -1.50 -1.51 -12.80
CA GLU A 161 -0.37 -0.74 -12.27
C GLU A 161 -0.75 0.07 -11.03
N THR A 162 -1.92 0.72 -11.07
CA THR A 162 -2.44 1.50 -9.93
C THR A 162 -2.68 0.61 -8.70
N VAL A 163 -3.19 -0.61 -8.89
CA VAL A 163 -3.36 -1.61 -7.81
C VAL A 163 -2.01 -1.99 -7.19
N ILE A 164 -0.99 -2.21 -8.01
CA ILE A 164 0.36 -2.54 -7.52
C ILE A 164 0.93 -1.37 -6.70
N LEU A 165 0.79 -0.14 -7.19
CA LEU A 165 1.26 1.05 -6.50
C LEU A 165 0.59 1.21 -5.13
N HIS A 166 -0.73 1.08 -5.05
CA HIS A 166 -1.45 1.12 -3.76
C HIS A 166 -1.05 -0.03 -2.82
N CYS A 167 -0.88 -1.25 -3.35
CA CYS A 167 -0.38 -2.36 -2.55
C CYS A 167 1.02 -2.10 -2.00
N THR A 168 1.89 -1.50 -2.82
CA THR A 168 3.26 -1.11 -2.42
C THR A 168 3.21 -0.11 -1.28
N GLN A 169 2.35 0.90 -1.38
CA GLN A 169 2.16 1.89 -0.33
C GLN A 169 1.69 1.24 0.99
N SER A 170 0.75 0.29 0.94
CA SER A 170 0.32 -0.49 2.12
C SER A 170 1.44 -1.37 2.69
N CYS A 171 2.38 -1.81 1.86
CA CYS A 171 3.53 -2.63 2.27
C CYS A 171 4.72 -1.81 2.78
N SER A 172 4.82 -0.53 2.41
CA SER A 172 5.96 0.35 2.73
C SER A 172 6.34 0.43 4.21
N PRO A 173 5.42 0.34 5.19
CA PRO A 173 5.78 0.31 6.62
C PRO A 173 6.64 -0.90 7.03
N TYR A 174 6.56 -1.98 6.26
CA TYR A 174 7.21 -3.26 6.52
C TYR A 174 8.47 -3.46 5.67
N PHE A 175 8.91 -2.46 4.91
CA PHE A 175 10.19 -2.52 4.20
C PHE A 175 11.36 -2.51 5.19
N SER A 176 12.54 -3.01 4.78
CA SER A 176 13.75 -2.97 5.60
C SER A 176 14.13 -1.52 5.98
N SER A 177 15.00 -1.34 6.97
CA SER A 177 15.45 0.02 7.33
C SER A 177 16.39 0.62 6.28
N THR A 178 17.01 -0.23 5.45
CA THR A 178 17.89 0.16 4.32
C THR A 178 17.12 0.52 3.06
N ALA A 179 15.84 0.12 2.95
CA ALA A 179 15.04 0.28 1.73
C ALA A 179 14.97 1.73 1.24
N THR A 180 14.89 2.72 2.14
CA THR A 180 14.91 4.13 1.76
C THR A 180 16.18 4.47 0.97
N GLN A 181 17.35 4.08 1.49
CA GLN A 181 18.63 4.37 0.84
C GLN A 181 18.74 3.64 -0.50
N GLU A 182 18.36 2.36 -0.55
CA GLU A 182 18.37 1.57 -1.78
C GLU A 182 17.47 2.20 -2.88
N LEU A 183 16.28 2.68 -2.51
CA LEU A 183 15.37 3.39 -3.41
C LEU A 183 16.00 4.69 -3.93
N LEU A 184 16.62 5.47 -3.05
CA LEU A 184 17.28 6.71 -3.46
C LEU A 184 18.47 6.42 -4.39
N ASP A 185 19.30 5.43 -4.07
CA ASP A 185 20.47 5.07 -4.88
C ASP A 185 20.06 4.60 -6.29
N GLU A 186 18.98 3.82 -6.41
CA GLU A 186 18.48 3.32 -7.70
C GLU A 186 17.80 4.43 -8.53
N PHE A 187 17.00 5.28 -7.89
CA PHE A 187 16.07 6.16 -8.61
C PHE A 187 16.50 7.62 -8.69
N CYS A 188 17.28 8.16 -7.74
CA CYS A 188 17.78 9.53 -7.81
C CYS A 188 18.56 9.85 -9.11
N PRO A 189 19.35 8.93 -9.72
CA PRO A 189 19.99 9.18 -11.01
C PRO A 189 19.01 9.52 -12.15
N HIS A 190 17.73 9.15 -12.03
CA HIS A 190 16.69 9.38 -13.02
C HIS A 190 15.92 10.70 -12.82
N LEU A 191 16.24 11.48 -11.77
CA LEU A 191 15.68 12.81 -11.50
C LEU A 191 16.25 13.89 -12.46
N CYS A 192 16.12 13.67 -13.76
CA CYS A 192 16.55 14.62 -14.78
C CYS A 192 15.44 15.64 -15.07
N PRO A 193 15.63 16.95 -14.81
CA PRO A 193 14.60 17.98 -15.06
C PRO A 193 14.23 18.14 -16.54
N PHE A 194 15.12 17.71 -17.43
CA PHE A 194 14.96 17.82 -18.88
C PHE A 194 14.22 16.64 -19.49
N ASP A 195 14.24 15.48 -18.81
CA ASP A 195 13.44 14.32 -19.20
C ASP A 195 12.16 14.27 -18.38
N ARG A 196 11.10 14.85 -18.96
CA ARG A 196 9.78 14.94 -18.31
C ARG A 196 9.18 13.59 -17.97
N ILE A 197 9.46 12.55 -18.76
CA ILE A 197 8.89 11.22 -18.53
C ILE A 197 9.65 10.55 -17.38
N ALA A 198 10.99 10.58 -17.42
CA ALA A 198 11.82 9.97 -16.39
C ALA A 198 11.57 10.59 -15.00
N ILE A 199 11.50 11.92 -14.89
CA ILE A 199 11.23 12.58 -13.60
C ILE A 199 9.82 12.29 -13.09
N CYS A 200 8.80 12.23 -13.96
CA CYS A 200 7.43 11.88 -13.54
C CYS A 200 7.35 10.44 -13.04
N ASP A 201 7.94 9.49 -13.77
CA ASP A 201 7.97 8.09 -13.39
C ASP A 201 8.73 7.87 -12.07
N THR A 202 9.84 8.57 -11.90
CA THR A 202 10.66 8.52 -10.70
C THR A 202 9.92 9.09 -9.49
N MET A 203 9.26 10.24 -9.65
CA MET A 203 8.47 10.84 -8.57
C MET A 203 7.25 9.99 -8.19
N GLN A 204 6.62 9.35 -9.17
CA GLN A 204 5.58 8.37 -8.88
C GLN A 204 6.14 7.19 -8.07
N ILE A 205 7.31 6.66 -8.42
CA ILE A 205 7.93 5.59 -7.62
C ILE A 205 8.18 6.07 -6.20
N PHE A 206 8.78 7.25 -6.01
CA PHE A 206 9.01 7.78 -4.66
C PHE A 206 7.71 7.97 -3.87
N ASP A 207 6.64 8.46 -4.50
CA ASP A 207 5.32 8.59 -3.90
C ASP A 207 4.82 7.25 -3.33
N TYR A 208 4.92 6.15 -4.06
CA TYR A 208 4.36 4.87 -3.59
C TYR A 208 5.35 3.98 -2.80
N PHE A 209 6.66 4.12 -3.00
CA PHE A 209 7.66 3.20 -2.45
C PHE A 209 8.38 3.72 -1.20
N LEU A 210 8.53 5.04 -1.02
CA LEU A 210 9.27 5.56 0.14
C LEU A 210 8.51 5.28 1.46
N PRO A 211 9.15 4.66 2.47
CA PRO A 211 8.54 4.47 3.78
C PRO A 211 8.29 5.80 4.49
N MET A 212 7.04 6.05 4.89
CA MET A 212 6.63 7.33 5.52
C MET A 212 6.48 7.27 7.04
N ASN A 213 6.32 6.07 7.61
CA ASN A 213 5.96 5.88 9.02
C ASN A 213 7.02 5.07 9.78
N LEU A 214 8.29 5.32 9.48
CA LEU A 214 9.39 4.75 10.25
C LEU A 214 9.32 5.26 11.70
N PRO A 215 9.69 4.46 12.70
CA PRO A 215 9.71 4.90 14.08
C PRO A 215 10.77 6.00 14.29
N PRO A 216 10.65 6.84 15.35
CA PRO A 216 11.53 8.00 15.56
C PRO A 216 13.03 7.71 15.55
N HIS A 217 13.43 6.56 16.08
CA HIS A 217 14.83 6.13 16.11
C HIS A 217 15.40 5.76 14.73
N LEU A 218 14.57 5.61 13.71
CA LEU A 218 14.95 5.33 12.32
C LEU A 218 14.70 6.51 11.36
N HIS A 219 14.30 7.69 11.85
CA HIS A 219 14.06 8.85 10.97
C HIS A 219 15.30 9.27 10.17
N ASP A 220 16.50 9.05 10.71
CA ASP A 220 17.77 9.30 10.00
C ASP A 220 18.00 8.36 8.80
N GLN A 221 17.33 7.20 8.78
CA GLN A 221 17.31 6.26 7.65
C GLN A 221 16.03 6.41 6.80
N GLY A 222 15.22 7.43 7.10
CA GLY A 222 13.93 7.69 6.49
C GLY A 222 13.93 9.01 5.73
N PHE A 223 12.95 9.85 6.07
CA PHE A 223 12.72 11.12 5.38
C PHE A 223 13.87 12.10 5.47
N LYS A 224 14.71 12.03 6.51
CA LYS A 224 15.87 12.94 6.64
C LYS A 224 16.91 12.75 5.53
N LEU A 225 16.91 11.60 4.86
CA LEU A 225 17.83 11.32 3.76
C LEU A 225 17.51 12.12 2.49
N TRP A 226 16.24 12.45 2.25
CA TRP A 226 15.79 12.99 0.96
C TRP A 226 14.98 14.29 1.06
N LEU A 227 14.38 14.58 2.22
CA LEU A 227 13.48 15.72 2.39
C LEU A 227 14.12 17.07 2.01
N PRO A 228 15.34 17.42 2.48
CA PRO A 228 15.95 18.70 2.12
C PRO A 228 16.25 18.81 0.61
N GLU A 229 16.70 17.71 0.01
CA GLU A 229 17.06 17.64 -1.40
C GLU A 229 15.85 17.76 -2.31
N PHE A 230 14.71 17.16 -1.91
CA PHE A 230 13.45 17.25 -2.64
C PHE A 230 12.85 18.64 -2.56
N PHE A 231 12.98 19.35 -1.42
CA PHE A 231 12.63 20.76 -1.34
C PHE A 231 13.50 21.64 -2.22
N ASN A 232 14.81 21.40 -2.23
CA ASN A 232 15.74 22.10 -3.12
C ASN A 232 15.39 21.84 -4.60
N LEU A 233 15.05 20.59 -4.96
CA LEU A 233 14.58 20.24 -6.29
C LEU A 233 13.31 21.02 -6.66
N TRP A 234 12.35 21.09 -5.74
CA TRP A 234 11.09 21.80 -5.95
C TRP A 234 11.26 23.31 -6.10
N GLU A 235 12.23 23.90 -5.40
CA GLU A 235 12.54 25.33 -5.50
C GLU A 235 13.15 25.68 -6.87
N ASN A 236 14.05 24.84 -7.36
CA ASN A 236 14.84 25.10 -8.56
C ASN A 236 14.13 24.71 -9.86
N ILE A 237 13.17 23.78 -9.82
CA ILE A 237 12.44 23.33 -11.01
C ILE A 237 11.03 23.91 -11.00
N ASN A 238 10.87 25.11 -11.57
CA ASN A 238 9.57 25.79 -11.69
C ASN A 238 8.94 25.59 -13.07
N ASN A 239 8.71 24.34 -13.44
CA ASN A 239 8.04 23.99 -14.70
C ASN A 239 6.75 23.29 -14.32
N GLU A 240 5.59 23.98 -14.29
CA GLU A 240 4.28 23.38 -13.97
C GLU A 240 4.09 22.01 -14.64
N THR A 241 4.31 20.93 -13.89
CA THR A 241 4.44 19.57 -14.43
C THR A 241 3.77 18.57 -13.50
N ILE A 242 3.39 17.43 -14.08
CA ILE A 242 2.65 16.36 -13.39
C ILE A 242 3.46 15.79 -12.20
N TRP A 243 4.79 15.80 -12.26
CA TRP A 243 5.62 15.26 -11.17
C TRP A 243 5.49 16.03 -9.87
N GLU A 244 5.17 17.33 -9.91
CA GLU A 244 4.94 18.12 -8.69
C GLU A 244 3.71 17.61 -7.91
N ALA A 245 2.71 17.06 -8.59
CA ALA A 245 1.54 16.49 -7.93
C ALA A 245 1.90 15.27 -7.07
N TYR A 246 2.79 14.40 -7.58
CA TYR A 246 3.34 13.27 -6.80
C TYR A 246 4.17 13.77 -5.63
N LEU A 247 4.97 14.83 -5.83
CA LEU A 247 5.77 15.40 -4.75
C LEU A 247 4.91 16.02 -3.64
N VAL A 248 3.83 16.73 -3.97
CA VAL A 248 2.89 17.27 -2.97
C VAL A 248 2.16 16.15 -2.23
N ASN A 249 1.77 15.07 -2.91
CA ASN A 249 1.18 13.89 -2.26
C ASN A 249 2.17 13.21 -1.29
N LEU A 250 3.43 13.08 -1.72
CA LEU A 250 4.54 12.57 -0.92
C LEU A 250 4.70 13.38 0.38
N PHE A 251 4.82 14.70 0.27
CA PHE A 251 4.99 15.57 1.44
C PHE A 251 3.76 15.61 2.34
N SER A 252 2.55 15.61 1.76
CA SER A 252 1.29 15.53 2.51
C SER A 252 1.22 14.29 3.41
N ARG A 253 1.57 13.12 2.86
CA ARG A 253 1.59 11.87 3.63
C ARG A 253 2.73 11.88 4.65
N LEU A 254 3.91 12.38 4.27
CA LEU A 254 5.03 12.50 5.19
C LEU A 254 4.64 13.34 6.42
N ALA A 255 4.05 14.52 6.21
CA ALA A 255 3.60 15.40 7.28
C ALA A 255 2.60 14.69 8.19
N TRP A 256 1.60 14.03 7.61
CA TRP A 256 0.57 13.32 8.36
C TRP A 256 1.11 12.21 9.26
N TYR A 257 2.10 11.44 8.80
CA TYR A 257 2.68 10.35 9.61
C TYR A 257 3.75 10.83 10.61
N ASN A 258 4.28 12.04 10.46
CA ASN A 258 5.41 12.56 11.25
C ASN A 258 5.09 13.88 11.97
N ILE A 259 3.84 14.05 12.39
CA ILE A 259 3.38 15.24 13.11
C ILE A 259 4.25 15.48 14.35
N GLY A 260 4.80 16.69 14.45
CA GLY A 260 5.67 17.11 15.56
C GLY A 260 7.15 16.69 15.44
N TYR A 261 7.54 15.93 14.39
CA TYR A 261 8.93 15.52 14.17
C TYR A 261 9.67 16.32 13.11
N ILE A 262 8.95 17.04 12.25
CA ILE A 262 9.52 17.84 11.16
C ILE A 262 9.27 19.32 11.47
N ASP A 263 10.32 20.13 11.46
CA ASP A 263 10.19 21.59 11.48
C ASP A 263 9.97 22.09 10.06
N TRP A 264 8.72 22.46 9.76
CA TRP A 264 8.34 22.99 8.44
C TRP A 264 8.64 24.48 8.28
N THR A 265 8.98 25.19 9.37
CA THR A 265 9.18 26.65 9.39
C THR A 265 10.08 27.17 8.26
N PRO A 266 11.22 26.52 7.93
CA PRO A 266 12.09 26.99 6.86
C PRO A 266 11.44 26.97 5.47
N TRP A 267 10.50 26.06 5.24
CA TRP A 267 9.89 25.83 3.92
C TRP A 267 8.49 26.43 3.77
N LEU A 268 7.88 26.99 4.83
CA LEU A 268 6.50 27.50 4.79
C LEU A 268 6.24 28.46 3.62
N ASN A 269 7.14 29.42 3.39
CA ASN A 269 7.00 30.38 2.29
C ASN A 269 6.99 29.69 0.93
N GLN A 270 7.86 28.69 0.73
CA GLN A 270 7.91 27.90 -0.49
C GLN A 270 6.61 27.10 -0.66
N ILE A 271 6.19 26.36 0.36
CA ILE A 271 4.99 25.51 0.36
C ILE A 271 3.74 26.31 -0.02
N PHE A 272 3.45 27.40 0.69
CA PHE A 272 2.26 28.21 0.41
C PHE A 272 2.34 28.95 -0.93
N THR A 273 3.54 29.34 -1.37
CA THR A 273 3.72 29.90 -2.72
C THR A 273 3.38 28.88 -3.80
N HIS A 274 3.83 27.64 -3.67
CA HIS A 274 3.48 26.58 -4.61
C HIS A 274 1.99 26.24 -4.54
N PHE A 275 1.38 26.13 -3.36
CA PHE A 275 -0.06 25.90 -3.24
C PHE A 275 -0.89 26.99 -3.96
N LEU A 276 -0.55 28.26 -3.75
CA LEU A 276 -1.22 29.38 -4.42
C LEU A 276 -1.07 29.32 -5.95
N ARG A 277 0.11 28.93 -6.45
CA ARG A 277 0.34 28.70 -7.89
C ARG A 277 -0.49 27.51 -8.39
N GLY A 278 -0.52 26.41 -7.65
CA GLY A 278 -1.28 25.20 -7.97
C GLY A 278 -2.79 25.44 -8.08
N PHE A 279 -3.32 26.42 -7.34
CA PHE A 279 -4.71 26.85 -7.47
C PHE A 279 -5.05 27.55 -8.80
N SER A 280 -4.05 27.97 -9.58
CA SER A 280 -4.24 28.58 -10.90
C SER A 280 -5.25 29.75 -10.90
N LEU A 281 -5.30 30.51 -9.81
CA LEU A 281 -6.26 31.60 -9.62
C LEU A 281 -6.09 32.67 -10.71
N PRO A 282 -7.18 33.21 -11.28
CA PRO A 282 -7.09 34.30 -12.25
C PRO A 282 -6.69 35.59 -11.53
N ILE A 283 -5.41 35.96 -11.62
CA ILE A 283 -4.89 37.20 -11.04
C ILE A 283 -4.74 38.23 -12.17
N GLY A 284 -5.44 39.36 -12.06
CA GLY A 284 -5.42 40.46 -13.04
C GLY A 284 -6.65 40.55 -13.94
N LYS A 285 -6.88 41.71 -14.56
CA LYS A 285 -8.15 42.05 -15.23
C LYS A 285 -8.38 41.39 -16.61
N THR A 286 -7.45 40.59 -17.14
CA THR A 286 -7.50 40.15 -18.56
C THR A 286 -7.05 38.71 -18.85
N GLN A 287 -6.68 37.90 -17.86
CA GLN A 287 -6.26 36.52 -18.13
C GLN A 287 -7.38 35.52 -17.86
N LYS A 288 -7.91 34.90 -18.92
CA LYS A 288 -8.70 33.67 -18.82
C LYS A 288 -7.72 32.50 -18.69
N THR A 289 -7.40 32.09 -17.46
CA THR A 289 -6.65 30.86 -17.22
C THR A 289 -7.57 29.65 -17.44
N THR A 290 -7.24 28.81 -18.42
CA THR A 290 -7.86 27.49 -18.68
C THR A 290 -7.13 26.34 -17.98
N LYS A 291 -6.17 26.66 -17.11
CA LYS A 291 -5.34 25.66 -16.43
C LYS A 291 -6.13 24.92 -15.37
N LYS A 292 -6.03 23.59 -15.37
CA LYS A 292 -6.59 22.73 -14.33
C LYS A 292 -5.70 22.76 -13.09
N PHE A 293 -6.31 22.64 -11.93
CA PHE A 293 -5.62 22.40 -10.66
C PHE A 293 -4.65 21.23 -10.80
N ILE A 294 -3.39 21.46 -10.42
CA ILE A 294 -2.33 20.45 -10.51
C ILE A 294 -2.35 19.56 -9.25
N TYR A 295 -2.67 20.14 -8.09
CA TYR A 295 -2.64 19.45 -6.80
C TYR A 295 -4.04 19.01 -6.37
N SER A 296 -4.11 17.86 -5.71
CA SER A 296 -5.30 17.41 -5.01
C SER A 296 -5.58 18.33 -3.81
N MET A 297 -6.80 18.87 -3.72
CA MET A 297 -7.20 19.71 -2.58
C MET A 297 -7.16 18.94 -1.26
N GLY A 298 -7.41 17.63 -1.30
CA GLY A 298 -7.32 16.77 -0.12
C GLY A 298 -5.90 16.71 0.42
N ASP A 299 -4.91 16.55 -0.44
CA ASP A 299 -3.50 16.45 -0.04
C ASP A 299 -2.98 17.78 0.47
N VAL A 300 -3.35 18.88 -0.19
CA VAL A 300 -3.01 20.24 0.28
C VAL A 300 -3.61 20.52 1.66
N ALA A 301 -4.88 20.16 1.88
CA ALA A 301 -5.54 20.33 3.18
C ALA A 301 -4.90 19.45 4.26
N GLN A 302 -4.64 18.18 3.95
CA GLN A 302 -3.97 17.25 4.87
C GLN A 302 -2.59 17.77 5.27
N TRP A 303 -1.78 18.21 4.30
CA TRP A 303 -0.46 18.76 4.59
C TRP A 303 -0.55 20.01 5.46
N THR A 304 -1.48 20.93 5.14
CA THR A 304 -1.67 22.17 5.90
C THR A 304 -2.06 21.92 7.36
N VAL A 305 -2.87 20.89 7.64
CA VAL A 305 -3.28 20.53 9.00
C VAL A 305 -2.19 19.79 9.78
N ALA A 306 -1.30 19.08 9.07
CA ALA A 306 -0.27 18.23 9.68
C ALA A 306 1.07 18.95 9.93
N MET A 307 1.29 20.13 9.32
CA MET A 307 2.44 21.01 9.59
C MET A 307 2.27 21.76 10.91
#